data_AF-A0A062VLH0-F1
#
_entry.id   AF-A0A062VLH0-F1
#
_cell.length_a   1.000
_cell.length_b   1.000
_cell.length_c   1.000
_cell.angle_alpha   90.00
_cell.angle_beta   90.00
_cell.angle_gamma   90.00
#
_symmetry.space_group_name_H-M   'P 1'
#
loop_
_entity.id
_entity.type
_entity.pdbx_description
1 polymer ?
#
loop_
_entity_poly.entity_id
_entity_poly.type
_entity_poly.pdbx_seq_one_letter_code
_entity_poly.pdbx_strand_id
1 'polypeptide(L)'
;MSTNRSDEIAAALHRRIAEQLTAEPVYVINRALLNAQKVRENSRGSARDAVDRWVSLLSNGDLRGIREHMLGDDELSRQMRNSSVFQNVLSSRERDGLVDGVLSAA
;
A
#
# COMPACT_ATOMS: atom_id res chain seq x y z
N MET A 1 0.12 -21.85 3.99
CA MET A 1 1.53 -21.57 3.64
C MET A 1 1.62 -20.92 2.26
N SER A 2 1.17 -19.66 2.14
CA SER A 2 1.34 -18.82 0.94
C SER A 2 1.48 -17.33 1.33
N THR A 3 1.99 -17.07 2.53
CA THR A 3 2.12 -15.71 3.08
C THR A 3 3.30 -14.97 2.44
N ASN A 4 4.43 -15.65 2.21
CA ASN A 4 5.62 -14.99 1.68
C ASN A 4 5.42 -14.38 0.28
N ARG A 5 4.80 -15.12 -0.65
CA ARG A 5 4.58 -14.63 -2.02
C ARG A 5 3.59 -13.48 -2.11
N SER A 6 2.52 -13.53 -1.30
CA SER A 6 1.57 -12.42 -1.20
C SER A 6 2.26 -11.18 -0.62
N ASP A 7 3.11 -11.36 0.38
CA ASP A 7 3.87 -10.27 1.00
C ASP A 7 4.92 -9.67 0.05
N GLU A 8 5.60 -10.50 -0.76
CA GLU A 8 6.54 -10.08 -1.81
C GLU A 8 5.85 -9.25 -2.89
N ILE A 9 4.67 -9.70 -3.37
CA ILE A 9 3.85 -8.94 -4.32
C ILE A 9 3.41 -7.61 -3.68
N ALA A 10 2.91 -7.64 -2.45
CA ALA A 10 2.49 -6.44 -1.75
C ALA A 10 3.65 -5.45 -1.58
N ALA A 11 4.85 -5.93 -1.26
CA ALA A 11 6.07 -5.12 -1.17
C ALA A 11 6.47 -4.52 -2.52
N ALA A 12 6.45 -5.29 -3.60
CA ALA A 12 6.76 -4.80 -4.94
C ALA A 12 5.79 -3.69 -5.38
N LEU A 13 4.49 -3.88 -5.17
CA LEU A 13 3.46 -2.87 -5.46
C LEU A 13 3.69 -1.59 -4.65
N HIS A 14 3.93 -1.69 -3.34
CA HIS A 14 4.13 -0.52 -2.49
C HIS A 14 5.46 0.19 -2.77
N ARG A 15 6.49 -0.52 -3.24
CA ARG A 15 7.73 0.11 -3.72
C ARG A 15 7.47 1.01 -4.92
N ARG A 16 6.73 0.52 -5.92
CA ARG A 16 6.33 1.33 -7.08
C ARG A 16 5.45 2.52 -6.67
N ILE A 17 4.51 2.32 -5.74
CA ILE A 17 3.69 3.42 -5.22
C ILE A 17 4.54 4.45 -4.47
N ALA A 18 5.56 4.04 -3.72
CA ALA A 18 6.47 4.97 -3.02
C ALA A 18 7.29 5.84 -3.99
N GLU A 19 7.67 5.29 -5.15
CA GLU A 19 8.25 6.07 -6.25
C GLU A 19 7.25 7.10 -6.78
N GLN A 20 6.00 6.68 -7.03
CA GLN A 20 4.96 7.60 -7.49
C GLN A 20 4.57 8.64 -6.44
N LEU A 21 4.60 8.31 -5.15
CA LEU A 21 4.40 9.27 -4.05
C LEU A 21 5.47 10.36 -4.06
N THR A 22 6.69 10.02 -4.48
CA THR A 22 7.79 10.99 -4.59
C THR A 22 7.60 11.92 -5.79
N ALA A 23 7.13 11.38 -6.92
CA ALA A 23 6.92 12.16 -8.14
C ALA A 23 5.62 12.99 -8.11
N GLU A 24 4.55 12.42 -7.56
CA GLU A 24 3.17 12.93 -7.64
C GLU A 24 2.43 12.80 -6.28
N PRO A 25 2.93 13.46 -5.21
CA PRO A 25 2.41 13.26 -3.85
C PRO A 25 0.93 13.58 -3.71
N VAL A 26 0.48 14.67 -4.34
CA VAL A 26 -0.93 15.12 -4.28
C VAL A 26 -1.86 14.09 -4.94
N TYR A 27 -1.46 13.51 -6.06
CA TYR A 27 -2.24 12.47 -6.74
C TYR A 27 -2.36 11.22 -5.86
N VAL A 28 -1.24 10.71 -5.35
CA VAL A 28 -1.24 9.49 -4.53
C VAL A 28 -2.06 9.68 -3.26
N ILE A 29 -1.90 10.80 -2.56
CA ILE A 29 -2.66 11.10 -1.34
C ILE A 29 -4.17 11.15 -1.61
N ASN A 30 -4.59 11.92 -2.62
CA ASN A 30 -6.01 12.09 -2.92
C ASN A 30 -6.66 10.76 -3.31
N ARG A 31 -5.98 9.95 -4.13
CA ARG A 31 -6.48 8.63 -4.52
C ARG A 31 -6.60 7.70 -3.32
N ALA A 32 -5.60 7.69 -2.45
CA ALA A 32 -5.61 6.87 -1.25
C ALA A 32 -6.74 7.26 -0.28
N LEU A 33 -6.97 8.56 -0.07
CA LEU A 33 -8.06 9.07 0.77
C LEU A 33 -9.44 8.69 0.22
N LEU A 34 -9.64 8.73 -1.11
CA LEU A 34 -10.89 8.31 -1.75
C LEU A 34 -11.20 6.83 -1.54
N ASN A 35 -10.17 5.97 -1.51
CA ASN A 35 -10.34 4.54 -1.27
C ASN A 35 -10.51 4.22 0.22
N ALA A 36 -9.91 5.02 1.10
CA ALA A 36 -9.76 4.69 2.51
C ALA A 36 -11.09 4.40 3.20
N GLN A 37 -12.14 5.16 2.90
CA GLN A 37 -13.48 4.91 3.46
C GLN A 37 -13.98 3.50 3.13
N LYS A 38 -13.93 3.11 1.84
CA LYS A 38 -14.39 1.80 1.40
C LYS A 38 -13.55 0.67 2.01
N VAL A 39 -12.24 0.83 2.08
CA VAL A 39 -11.36 -0.18 2.68
C VAL A 39 -11.66 -0.31 4.18
N ARG A 40 -11.86 0.82 4.87
CA ARG A 40 -12.17 0.88 6.29
C ARG A 40 -13.49 0.17 6.63
N GLU A 41 -14.54 0.39 5.85
CA GLU A 41 -15.85 -0.24 6.04
C GLU A 41 -15.80 -1.77 5.91
N ASN A 42 -14.91 -2.28 5.05
CA ASN A 42 -14.72 -3.71 4.83
C ASN A 42 -13.69 -4.36 5.78
N SER A 43 -13.03 -3.56 6.62
CA SER A 43 -11.97 -4.02 7.52
C SER A 43 -12.47 -4.21 8.95
N ARG A 44 -11.89 -5.20 9.65
CA ARG A 44 -12.18 -5.51 11.06
C ARG A 44 -10.89 -5.79 11.83
N GLY A 45 -10.91 -5.56 13.14
CA GLY A 45 -9.77 -5.79 14.03
C GLY A 45 -8.51 -5.08 13.53
N SER A 46 -7.38 -5.80 13.52
CA SER A 46 -6.08 -5.27 13.15
C SER A 46 -6.01 -4.68 11.73
N ALA A 47 -6.79 -5.21 10.78
CA ALA A 47 -6.87 -4.62 9.44
C ALA A 47 -7.50 -3.22 9.46
N ARG A 48 -8.50 -3.01 10.33
CA ARG A 48 -9.12 -1.69 10.50
C ARG A 48 -8.16 -0.70 11.15
N ASP A 49 -7.40 -1.15 12.14
CA ASP A 49 -6.39 -0.32 12.80
C ASP A 49 -5.30 0.13 11.82
N ALA A 50 -4.88 -0.76 10.91
CA ALA A 50 -3.94 -0.44 9.85
C ALA A 50 -4.49 0.60 8.86
N VAL A 51 -5.77 0.50 8.49
CA VAL A 51 -6.42 1.51 7.63
C VAL A 51 -6.55 2.86 8.34
N ASP A 52 -6.93 2.86 9.62
CA ASP A 52 -7.02 4.09 10.41
C ASP A 52 -5.63 4.77 10.52
N ARG A 53 -4.56 3.97 10.62
CA ARG A 53 -3.17 4.48 10.57
C ARG A 53 -2.82 5.07 9.21
N TRP A 54 -3.19 4.44 8.10
CA TRP A 54 -3.01 5.03 6.77
C TRP A 54 -3.73 6.37 6.65
N VAL A 55 -5.01 6.45 7.07
CA VAL A 55 -5.79 7.69 7.04
C VAL A 55 -5.10 8.79 7.84
N SER A 56 -4.62 8.48 9.04
CA SER A 56 -3.92 9.47 9.87
C SER A 56 -2.68 10.05 9.17
N LEU A 57 -1.84 9.20 8.56
CA LEU A 57 -0.64 9.64 7.84
C LEU A 57 -1.00 10.48 6.61
N LEU A 58 -2.00 10.05 5.84
CA LEU A 58 -2.46 10.74 4.63
C LEU A 58 -3.06 12.12 4.95
N SER A 59 -3.92 12.20 5.97
CA SER A 59 -4.57 13.46 6.38
C SER A 59 -3.58 14.47 6.96
N ASN A 60 -2.51 14.00 7.59
CA ASN A 60 -1.44 14.86 8.13
C ASN A 60 -0.39 15.23 7.09
N GLY A 61 -0.45 14.66 5.87
CA GLY A 61 0.57 14.86 4.84
C GLY A 61 1.95 14.30 5.23
N ASP A 62 2.01 13.28 6.10
CA ASP A 62 3.25 12.69 6.57
C ASP A 62 3.86 11.74 5.52
N LEU A 63 4.44 12.34 4.47
CA LEU A 63 5.07 11.61 3.36
C LEU A 63 6.16 10.65 3.83
N ARG A 64 6.89 11.03 4.89
CA ARG A 64 7.95 10.21 5.46
C ARG A 64 7.36 8.96 6.12
N GLY A 65 6.39 9.12 7.02
CA GLY A 65 5.73 7.99 7.67
C GLY A 65 4.99 7.08 6.69
N ILE A 66 4.38 7.65 5.64
CA ILE A 66 3.78 6.87 4.56
C ILE A 66 4.83 5.97 3.90
N ARG A 67 5.97 6.55 3.49
CA ARG A 67 7.05 5.83 2.82
C ARG A 67 7.69 4.78 3.72
N GLU A 68 7.89 5.08 5.00
CA GLU A 68 8.42 4.14 5.99
C GLU A 68 7.58 2.86 6.03
N HIS A 69 6.25 2.98 6.15
CA HIS A 69 5.36 1.80 6.17
C HIS A 69 5.17 1.11 4.82
N MET A 70 5.35 1.83 3.70
CA MET A 70 5.37 1.20 2.37
C MET A 70 6.57 0.27 2.18
N LEU A 71 7.72 0.63 2.74
CA LEU A 71 9.01 -0.02 2.45
C LEU A 71 9.55 -0.87 3.59
N GLY A 72 9.01 -0.75 4.81
CA GLY A 72 9.50 -1.47 5.99
C GLY A 72 9.27 -2.99 5.93
N ASP A 73 10.18 -3.74 6.52
CA ASP A 73 10.11 -5.21 6.62
C ASP A 73 9.63 -5.70 8.00
N ASP A 74 9.17 -4.80 8.85
CA ASP A 74 8.56 -5.15 10.14
C ASP A 74 7.11 -5.65 9.98
N GLU A 75 6.58 -6.28 11.03
CA GLU A 75 5.23 -6.86 11.02
C GLU A 75 4.14 -5.81 10.79
N LEU A 76 4.31 -4.61 11.36
CA LEU A 76 3.35 -3.53 11.18
C LEU A 76 3.34 -3.05 9.71
N SER A 77 4.51 -2.90 9.10
CA SER A 77 4.63 -2.53 7.69
C SER A 77 4.02 -3.60 6.76
N ARG A 78 4.22 -4.89 7.04
CA ARG A 78 3.52 -5.98 6.32
C ARG A 78 2.01 -5.88 6.45
N GLN A 79 1.51 -5.75 7.68
CA GLN A 79 0.08 -5.62 7.96
C GLN A 79 -0.54 -4.40 7.25
N MET A 80 0.18 -3.28 7.25
CA MET A 80 -0.25 -2.06 6.57
C MET A 80 -0.29 -2.23 5.06
N ARG A 81 0.69 -2.89 4.44
CA ARG A 81 0.63 -3.23 3.00
C ARG A 81 -0.52 -4.17 2.67
N ASN A 82 -0.80 -5.14 3.54
CA ASN A 82 -1.91 -6.08 3.35
C ASN A 82 -3.29 -5.41 3.56
N SER A 83 -3.34 -4.28 4.27
CA SER A 83 -4.54 -3.45 4.47
C SER A 83 -4.46 -2.13 3.68
N SER A 84 -3.97 -2.23 2.44
CA SER A 84 -3.66 -1.06 1.60
C SER A 84 -4.89 -0.21 1.27
N VAL A 85 -4.70 1.10 1.20
CA VAL A 85 -5.66 2.08 0.67
C VAL A 85 -5.26 2.62 -0.72
N PHE A 86 -4.17 2.11 -1.30
CA PHE A 86 -3.58 2.61 -2.54
C PHE A 86 -4.11 1.93 -3.80
N GLN A 87 -5.33 1.38 -3.76
CA GLN A 87 -5.97 0.79 -4.94
C GLN A 87 -6.04 1.81 -6.08
N ASN A 88 -5.78 1.37 -7.31
CA ASN A 88 -5.86 2.21 -8.51
C ASN A 88 -4.96 3.47 -8.49
N VAL A 89 -3.90 3.49 -7.67
CA VAL A 89 -2.77 4.43 -7.83
C VAL A 89 -1.92 3.99 -9.01
N LEU A 90 -1.63 2.68 -9.09
CA LEU A 90 -1.05 2.05 -10.26
C LEU A 90 -2.14 1.69 -11.28
N SER A 91 -1.82 1.82 -12.56
CA SER A 91 -2.66 1.26 -13.63
C SER A 91 -2.70 -0.27 -13.55
N SER A 92 -3.70 -0.89 -14.18
CA SER A 92 -3.76 -2.37 -14.26
C SER A 92 -2.53 -2.95 -14.94
N ARG A 93 -2.08 -2.34 -16.04
CA ARG A 93 -0.88 -2.77 -16.75
C ARG A 93 0.38 -2.74 -15.88
N GLU A 94 0.58 -1.70 -15.08
CA GLU A 94 1.71 -1.61 -14.16
C GLU A 94 1.62 -2.65 -13.04
N ARG A 95 0.41 -2.86 -12.50
CA ARG A 95 0.18 -3.87 -11.46
C ARG A 95 0.48 -5.27 -11.97
N ASP A 96 -0.05 -5.62 -13.13
CA ASP A 96 0.11 -6.95 -13.73
C ASP A 96 1.59 -7.21 -14.03
N GLY A 97 2.30 -6.22 -14.60
CA GLY A 97 3.75 -6.34 -14.86
C GLY A 97 4.59 -6.55 -13.59
N LEU A 98 4.22 -5.93 -12.46
CA LEU A 98 4.90 -6.15 -11.18
C LEU A 98 4.60 -7.53 -10.59
N VAL A 99 3.35 -7.97 -10.68
CA VAL A 99 2.95 -9.31 -10.22
C VAL A 99 3.66 -10.38 -11.04
N ASP A 100 3.63 -10.29 -12.37
CA ASP A 100 4.30 -11.23 -13.26
C ASP A 100 5.82 -11.28 -13.02
N GLY A 101 6.44 -10.12 -12.75
CA GLY A 101 7.86 -10.04 -12.41
C GLY A 101 8.22 -10.80 -11.13
N VAL A 102 7.39 -10.71 -10.09
CA VAL A 102 7.59 -11.46 -8.84
C VAL A 102 7.34 -12.95 -9.05
N LEU A 103 6.30 -13.31 -9.80
CA LEU A 103 5.95 -14.71 -10.07
C LEU A 103 7.00 -15.43 -10.94
N SER A 104 7.67 -14.72 -11.84
CA SER A 104 8.67 -15.29 -12.75
C SER A 104 10.07 -15.40 -12.13
N ALA A 105 10.32 -14.73 -11.01
CA ALA A 105 11.62 -14.71 -10.34
C ALA A 105 11.77 -15.79 -9.25
N ALA A 106 10.75 -16.63 -9.05
CA ALA A 106 10.66 -17.61 -7.96
C ALA A 106 10.54 -19.04 -8.49
#